data_AF-A0A1G9VXE9-F1
#
_entry.id   AF-A0A1G9VXE9-F1
#
_cell.length_a   1.000
_cell.length_b   1.000
_cell.length_c   1.000
_cell.angle_alpha   90.00
_cell.angle_beta   90.00
_cell.angle_gamma   90.00
#
_symmetry.space_group_name_H-M   'P 1'
#
loop_
_entity.id
_entity.type
_entity.pdbx_description
1 polymer ?
#
loop_
_entity_poly.entity_id
_entity_poly.type
_entity_poly.pdbx_seq_one_letter_code
_entity_poly.pdbx_strand_id
1 'polypeptide(L)'
;MDFLKGQIAKLILRFGMKNVVIGAVSSVVAVGAVTTGTVVAINNITNTTKEVQAETTEDLASTDETVESSEETSDESTSESTEESTEVVDSAKIVTNNAKYTSEELEEIANDTSEDPESQSVSETGTATATTATSSAYAASAYAVGVDVSKWQGSIDWSSVASAGIDFAIIRIGYRTTATGVVCEDPYAEYNIKQALANGLKVGVYFYSTATTEDEAVEEANWVLAKLSEYGVSINLGIAFDYEGFTNDSSRIYGLSTSQRTANAMAFLNKISSSGYTAIFYSNAYSLKNYLNASTISASYKVWVAQYLDAGVYPDITNPSYSGAYSFWQFTSSGSVSGISGSVDLDVCYYLTKSGSTVSSDTETTSSSSSSTSSSSSSSSSSSTSSSSSSSSSSTSSSSSSSTTETTSTSSDTTSETSTGGTFSSTTTAVTVDSVTYNLPVSYTRADGTLLSFSLCTSYTATAKEEINLRTYPEQDEDNVATSIKNGTNLVVVATSTYGWAQVIYNGEIYYCVTSYLTAV
;
A
#
# COMPACT_ATOMS: atom_id res chain seq x y z
N MET A 1 -4.15 44.52 34.41
CA MET A 1 -5.60 44.39 34.08
C MET A 1 -5.93 44.95 32.69
N ASP A 2 -5.24 45.98 32.19
CA ASP A 2 -5.52 46.53 30.84
C ASP A 2 -4.88 45.73 29.69
N PHE A 3 -3.89 44.87 29.96
CA PHE A 3 -3.34 43.93 28.98
C PHE A 3 -4.32 42.80 28.61
N LEU A 4 -5.14 42.33 29.57
CA LEU A 4 -6.18 41.31 29.31
C LEU A 4 -7.41 41.89 28.60
N LYS A 5 -7.74 43.17 28.80
CA LYS A 5 -8.88 43.82 28.14
C LYS A 5 -8.64 44.03 26.64
N GLY A 6 -7.38 44.26 26.22
CA GLY A 6 -7.01 44.39 24.81
C GLY A 6 -7.07 43.08 24.01
N GLN A 7 -6.79 41.94 24.66
CA GLN A 7 -6.83 40.62 24.04
C GLN A 7 -8.28 40.09 23.89
N ILE A 8 -9.16 40.39 24.85
CA ILE A 8 -10.58 39.99 24.81
C ILE A 8 -11.37 40.83 23.78
N ALA A 9 -11.02 42.11 23.60
CA ALA A 9 -11.66 42.96 22.58
C ALA A 9 -11.36 42.54 21.13
N LYS A 10 -10.21 41.90 20.87
CA LYS A 10 -9.88 41.32 19.55
C LYS A 10 -10.58 39.99 19.28
N LEU A 11 -10.96 39.25 20.32
CA LEU A 11 -11.70 37.98 20.20
C LEU A 11 -13.20 38.20 19.88
N ILE A 12 -13.78 39.29 20.40
CA ILE A 12 -15.20 39.63 20.22
C ILE A 12 -15.51 40.24 18.84
N LEU A 13 -14.51 40.79 18.14
CA LEU A 13 -14.64 41.29 16.77
C LEU A 13 -14.41 40.22 15.69
N ARG A 14 -13.85 39.04 16.04
CA ARG A 14 -13.54 37.95 15.11
C ARG A 14 -14.59 36.84 15.02
N PHE A 15 -15.49 36.73 15.99
CA PHE A 15 -16.65 35.82 15.92
C PHE A 15 -17.92 36.63 16.07
N GLY A 16 -18.68 36.79 14.98
CA GLY A 16 -19.95 37.51 14.93
C GLY A 16 -21.08 36.85 15.74
N MET A 17 -20.92 36.72 17.05
CA MET A 17 -21.95 36.23 17.96
C MET A 17 -22.73 37.42 18.53
N LYS A 18 -23.91 37.67 17.97
CA LYS A 18 -24.92 38.49 18.63
C LYS A 18 -25.55 37.69 19.77
N ASN A 19 -25.51 38.28 20.97
CA ASN A 19 -26.29 37.95 22.17
C ASN A 19 -25.83 36.75 23.00
N VAL A 20 -24.99 37.00 24.00
CA VAL A 20 -24.94 36.17 25.23
C VAL A 20 -25.30 37.07 26.41
N VAL A 21 -26.48 36.80 26.97
CA VAL A 21 -26.96 37.38 28.23
C VAL A 21 -26.38 36.54 29.37
N ILE A 22 -25.63 37.18 30.27
CA ILE A 22 -25.12 36.58 31.50
C ILE A 22 -26.26 36.59 32.53
N GLY A 23 -26.79 35.41 32.85
CA GLY A 23 -27.80 35.20 33.89
C GLY A 23 -27.22 34.42 35.06
N ALA A 24 -27.22 35.04 36.24
CA ALA A 24 -26.70 34.50 37.49
C ALA A 24 -27.46 33.26 37.98
N VAL A 25 -26.71 32.36 38.62
CA VAL A 25 -27.20 31.13 39.26
C VAL A 25 -27.95 31.48 40.55
N SER A 26 -29.15 30.95 40.72
CA SER A 26 -29.77 30.76 42.05
C SER A 26 -30.64 29.52 42.04
N SER A 27 -30.34 28.67 43.02
CA SER A 27 -30.82 27.32 43.27
C SER A 27 -32.28 27.32 43.72
N VAL A 28 -33.13 26.47 43.12
CA VAL A 28 -34.30 25.89 43.80
C VAL A 28 -34.52 24.47 43.28
N VAL A 29 -34.49 23.51 44.20
CA VAL A 29 -34.90 22.11 44.01
C VAL A 29 -36.43 22.06 44.08
N ALA A 30 -37.09 21.45 43.10
CA ALA A 30 -38.44 20.92 43.26
C ALA A 30 -38.70 19.72 42.34
N VAL A 31 -39.21 18.67 42.96
CA VAL A 31 -39.55 17.34 42.46
C VAL A 31 -40.86 17.38 41.67
N GLY A 32 -40.97 16.56 40.61
CA GLY A 32 -42.23 15.88 40.30
C GLY A 32 -42.76 15.90 38.86
N ALA A 33 -43.10 14.69 38.41
CA ALA A 33 -44.13 14.29 37.45
C ALA A 33 -43.80 14.24 35.95
N VAL A 34 -43.79 13.00 35.48
CA VAL A 34 -43.94 12.52 34.10
C VAL A 34 -45.36 12.79 33.60
N THR A 35 -45.49 13.34 32.39
CA THR A 35 -46.64 13.07 31.51
C THR A 35 -46.25 13.20 30.03
N THR A 36 -46.75 12.24 29.26
CA THR A 36 -46.66 11.98 27.82
C THR A 36 -47.16 13.13 26.91
N GLY A 37 -46.57 13.26 25.73
CA GLY A 37 -47.15 14.03 24.62
C GLY A 37 -46.29 14.09 23.36
N THR A 38 -46.59 13.24 22.38
CA THR A 38 -46.08 13.25 21.00
C THR A 38 -46.65 14.44 20.22
N VAL A 39 -45.83 15.21 19.49
CA VAL A 39 -46.26 15.99 18.31
C VAL A 39 -45.15 16.02 17.25
N VAL A 40 -45.48 15.49 16.08
CA VAL A 40 -44.77 15.67 14.80
C VAL A 40 -45.26 16.98 14.17
N ALA A 41 -44.35 17.81 13.64
CA ALA A 41 -44.71 18.85 12.67
C ALA A 41 -43.56 19.09 11.68
N ILE A 42 -43.85 18.80 10.41
CA ILE A 42 -43.13 19.16 9.20
C ILE A 42 -43.39 20.64 8.94
N ASN A 43 -42.39 21.40 8.47
CA ASN A 43 -42.64 22.66 7.74
C ASN A 43 -41.68 22.82 6.56
N ASN A 44 -42.27 22.80 5.36
CA ASN A 44 -41.71 23.28 4.10
C ASN A 44 -41.93 24.80 4.01
N ILE A 45 -40.94 25.57 3.55
CA ILE A 45 -41.18 26.91 2.97
C ILE A 45 -40.35 27.08 1.70
N THR A 46 -41.09 27.42 0.64
CA THR A 46 -40.75 27.69 -0.76
C THR A 46 -40.04 29.04 -0.94
N ASN A 47 -39.11 29.14 -1.90
CA ASN A 47 -38.63 30.41 -2.44
C ASN A 47 -39.17 30.64 -3.86
N THR A 48 -39.77 31.81 -4.06
CA THR A 48 -40.42 32.27 -5.30
C THR A 48 -39.50 33.22 -6.08
N THR A 49 -39.35 32.94 -7.37
CA THR A 49 -38.68 33.74 -8.41
C THR A 49 -39.44 35.04 -8.71
N LYS A 50 -38.73 36.14 -9.01
CA LYS A 50 -39.30 37.31 -9.68
C LYS A 50 -38.37 37.83 -10.78
N GLU A 51 -38.84 37.71 -12.01
CA GLU A 51 -38.34 38.39 -13.21
C GLU A 51 -38.73 39.88 -13.20
N VAL A 52 -37.90 40.74 -13.81
CA VAL A 52 -38.32 41.99 -14.45
C VAL A 52 -37.50 42.17 -15.72
N GLN A 53 -38.18 42.37 -16.85
CA GLN A 53 -37.61 42.75 -18.16
C GLN A 53 -37.50 44.27 -18.33
N ALA A 54 -36.43 44.65 -19.04
CA ALA A 54 -36.26 45.66 -20.11
C ALA A 54 -36.87 47.07 -20.01
N GLU A 55 -36.01 48.07 -20.25
CA GLU A 55 -36.35 49.23 -21.09
C GLU A 55 -35.11 49.72 -21.87
N THR A 56 -35.34 50.00 -23.14
CA THR A 56 -34.42 50.40 -24.22
C THR A 56 -34.12 51.91 -24.23
N THR A 57 -32.95 52.32 -24.73
CA THR A 57 -32.79 53.58 -25.49
C THR A 57 -31.69 53.48 -26.55
N GLU A 58 -32.11 53.82 -27.78
CA GLU A 58 -31.45 54.33 -29.00
C GLU A 58 -30.31 55.36 -28.75
N ASP A 59 -29.36 55.71 -29.63
CA ASP A 59 -29.05 55.51 -31.06
C ASP A 59 -27.69 56.22 -31.36
N LEU A 60 -27.18 56.01 -32.58
CA LEU A 60 -26.24 56.83 -33.39
C LEU A 60 -24.77 56.38 -33.54
N ALA A 61 -24.57 55.65 -34.66
CA ALA A 61 -23.73 55.98 -35.83
C ALA A 61 -22.20 56.20 -35.63
N SER A 62 -21.29 55.83 -36.54
CA SER A 62 -21.39 55.57 -37.98
C SER A 62 -20.16 54.79 -38.50
N THR A 63 -20.36 54.05 -39.61
CA THR A 63 -19.53 53.94 -40.86
C THR A 63 -18.02 53.68 -40.76
N ASP A 64 -17.36 52.85 -41.56
CA ASP A 64 -17.48 52.56 -43.02
C ASP A 64 -16.59 51.31 -43.26
N GLU A 65 -17.07 50.18 -43.80
CA GLU A 65 -17.15 49.79 -45.24
C GLU A 65 -15.79 49.63 -45.96
N THR A 66 -15.40 48.38 -46.27
CA THR A 66 -15.44 47.69 -47.61
C THR A 66 -14.24 48.09 -48.50
N VAL A 67 -13.55 47.23 -49.26
CA VAL A 67 -13.89 46.39 -50.44
C VAL A 67 -12.62 45.54 -50.72
N GLU A 68 -12.60 44.21 -50.78
CA GLU A 68 -12.98 43.26 -51.86
C GLU A 68 -12.06 43.21 -53.12
N SER A 69 -11.78 41.97 -53.59
CA SER A 69 -11.48 41.54 -54.98
C SER A 69 -10.03 41.72 -55.52
N SER A 70 -9.35 40.82 -56.27
CA SER A 70 -9.61 39.49 -56.87
C SER A 70 -8.29 38.89 -57.44
N GLU A 71 -8.18 37.56 -57.38
CA GLU A 71 -7.62 36.53 -58.31
C GLU A 71 -6.42 36.81 -59.27
N GLU A 72 -5.40 35.91 -59.27
CA GLU A 72 -5.16 34.85 -60.30
C GLU A 72 -3.79 34.15 -60.17
N THR A 73 -3.85 32.81 -60.14
CA THR A 73 -2.95 31.71 -60.61
C THR A 73 -1.42 31.69 -60.47
N SER A 74 -0.91 30.61 -59.85
CA SER A 74 -0.03 29.60 -60.51
C SER A 74 0.22 28.35 -59.63
N ASP A 75 0.11 27.18 -60.25
CA ASP A 75 0.41 25.83 -59.75
C ASP A 75 1.80 25.67 -59.07
N GLU A 76 1.90 24.76 -58.09
CA GLU A 76 2.62 23.47 -58.21
C GLU A 76 2.93 22.83 -56.82
N SER A 77 2.39 21.62 -56.61
CA SER A 77 2.92 20.46 -55.86
C SER A 77 3.70 20.66 -54.53
N THR A 78 3.22 20.04 -53.43
CA THR A 78 3.76 18.77 -52.85
C THR A 78 3.47 18.65 -51.33
N SER A 79 2.89 17.50 -50.97
CA SER A 79 2.78 16.81 -49.66
C SER A 79 2.08 17.48 -48.47
N GLU A 80 0.88 16.97 -48.18
CA GLU A 80 0.20 17.01 -46.89
C GLU A 80 1.05 16.35 -45.78
N SER A 81 1.26 17.07 -44.69
CA SER A 81 1.45 16.52 -43.35
C SER A 81 0.19 16.83 -42.55
N THR A 82 -0.72 15.86 -42.46
CA THR A 82 -1.82 15.91 -41.50
C THR A 82 -1.27 15.56 -40.12
N GLU A 83 -1.11 16.59 -39.28
CA GLU A 83 -0.99 16.43 -37.84
C GLU A 83 -2.32 15.89 -37.31
N GLU A 84 -2.32 14.62 -36.92
CA GLU A 84 -3.41 14.04 -36.13
C GLU A 84 -3.04 14.14 -34.66
N SER A 85 -3.66 15.12 -34.03
CA SER A 85 -3.83 15.35 -32.59
C SER A 85 -3.56 14.13 -31.70
N THR A 86 -2.40 14.12 -31.04
CA THR A 86 -2.23 13.39 -29.79
C THR A 86 -3.15 13.99 -28.74
N GLU A 87 -4.08 13.21 -28.23
CA GLU A 87 -4.83 13.54 -27.01
C GLU A 87 -3.83 13.79 -25.88
N VAL A 88 -3.62 15.06 -25.58
CA VAL A 88 -2.98 15.52 -24.37
C VAL A 88 -3.99 15.25 -23.26
N VAL A 89 -3.79 14.16 -22.50
CA VAL A 89 -4.46 14.02 -21.21
C VAL A 89 -4.00 15.17 -20.33
N ASP A 90 -4.94 16.08 -20.13
CA ASP A 90 -4.82 17.34 -19.42
C ASP A 90 -4.20 17.14 -18.03
N SER A 91 -2.95 17.58 -17.87
CA SER A 91 -2.24 17.59 -16.58
C SER A 91 -2.69 18.77 -15.70
N ALA A 92 -3.68 19.56 -16.13
CA ALA A 92 -4.19 20.70 -15.39
C ALA A 92 -5.43 20.33 -14.55
N LYS A 93 -5.20 19.71 -13.37
CA LYS A 93 -5.92 19.97 -12.10
C LYS A 93 -5.57 18.92 -11.03
N ILE A 94 -4.33 18.85 -10.59
CA ILE A 94 -4.07 18.54 -9.18
C ILE A 94 -3.76 19.88 -8.51
N VAL A 95 -4.81 20.58 -8.09
CA VAL A 95 -4.63 21.70 -7.16
C VAL A 95 -4.33 21.06 -5.82
N THR A 96 -3.04 20.93 -5.51
CA THR A 96 -2.59 20.51 -4.17
C THR A 96 -3.21 21.46 -3.16
N ASN A 97 -3.69 20.96 -2.02
CA ASN A 97 -4.21 21.84 -0.96
C ASN A 97 -3.13 22.86 -0.55
N ASN A 98 -1.86 22.49 -0.67
CA ASN A 98 -0.71 23.37 -0.46
C ASN A 98 -0.72 24.61 -1.36
N ALA A 99 -1.16 24.51 -2.62
CA ALA A 99 -1.20 25.64 -3.56
C ALA A 99 -2.20 26.75 -3.16
N LYS A 100 -3.05 26.51 -2.14
CA LYS A 100 -3.99 27.49 -1.60
C LYS A 100 -3.33 28.44 -0.58
N TYR A 101 -2.15 28.10 -0.07
CA TYR A 101 -1.49 28.79 1.04
C TYR A 101 -0.16 29.39 0.59
N THR A 102 0.21 30.50 1.20
CA THR A 102 1.55 31.09 1.08
C THR A 102 2.58 30.24 1.84
N SER A 103 3.88 30.43 1.55
CA SER A 103 4.95 29.73 2.27
C SER A 103 4.92 29.99 3.79
N GLU A 104 4.59 31.23 4.20
CA GLU A 104 4.47 31.59 5.62
C GLU A 104 3.31 30.85 6.30
N GLU A 105 2.17 30.72 5.62
CA GLU A 105 1.01 29.96 6.13
C GLU A 105 1.29 28.45 6.18
N LEU A 106 2.01 27.89 5.19
CA LEU A 106 2.41 26.49 5.22
C LEU A 106 3.34 26.18 6.40
N GLU A 107 4.27 27.08 6.72
CA GLU A 107 5.12 26.95 7.91
C GLU A 107 4.31 27.05 9.21
N GLU A 108 3.32 27.94 9.28
CA GLU A 108 2.43 28.03 10.45
C GLU A 108 1.63 26.74 10.64
N ILE A 109 1.03 26.22 9.56
CA ILE A 109 0.27 24.96 9.56
C ILE A 109 1.15 23.77 9.95
N ALA A 110 2.37 23.67 9.40
CA ALA A 110 3.29 22.57 9.73
C ALA A 110 3.73 22.58 11.20
N ASN A 111 3.81 23.77 11.82
CA ASN A 111 4.18 23.94 13.22
C ASN A 111 2.98 23.79 14.19
N ASP A 112 1.74 23.83 13.69
CA ASP A 112 0.56 23.57 14.50
C ASP A 112 0.39 22.07 14.73
N THR A 113 0.77 21.60 15.92
CA THR A 113 0.65 20.19 16.28
C THR A 113 -0.79 19.69 16.30
N SER A 114 -1.80 20.58 16.41
CA SER A 114 -3.21 20.17 16.36
C SER A 114 -3.70 19.82 14.96
N GLU A 115 -2.99 20.27 13.92
CA GLU A 115 -3.21 19.87 12.53
C GLU A 115 -2.57 18.50 12.23
N ASP A 116 -1.61 18.04 13.04
CA ASP A 116 -1.00 16.72 12.90
C ASP A 116 -2.03 15.64 13.28
N PRO A 117 -2.41 14.73 12.38
CA PRO A 117 -3.46 13.77 12.64
C PRO A 117 -3.08 12.75 13.74
N GLU A 118 -1.79 12.52 13.97
CA GLU A 118 -1.31 11.66 15.06
C GLU A 118 -1.51 12.31 16.43
N SER A 119 -1.71 13.64 16.51
CA SER A 119 -2.06 14.32 17.77
C SER A 119 -3.49 14.01 18.25
N GLN A 120 -4.36 13.58 17.32
CA GLN A 120 -5.78 13.29 17.54
C GLN A 120 -6.07 11.79 17.49
N SER A 121 -5.04 10.95 17.32
CA SER A 121 -5.24 9.50 17.28
C SER A 121 -5.73 9.03 18.65
N VAL A 122 -6.89 8.37 18.64
CA VAL A 122 -7.47 7.77 19.83
C VAL A 122 -6.72 6.48 20.14
N SER A 123 -6.41 6.25 21.41
CA SER A 123 -5.77 5.03 21.88
C SER A 123 -6.44 3.79 21.28
N GLU A 124 -5.64 2.91 20.67
CA GLU A 124 -6.13 1.64 20.13
C GLU A 124 -6.92 0.84 21.18
N THR A 125 -7.80 -0.04 20.70
CA THR A 125 -8.53 -0.96 21.60
C THR A 125 -7.56 -2.01 22.16
N GLY A 126 -7.04 -1.77 23.36
CA GLY A 126 -6.15 -2.67 24.10
C GLY A 126 -5.23 -1.88 25.02
N THR A 127 -4.80 -2.47 26.15
CA THR A 127 -3.77 -1.81 26.97
C THR A 127 -2.41 -2.21 26.42
N ALA A 128 -1.68 -1.27 25.81
CA ALA A 128 -0.33 -1.52 25.35
C ALA A 128 0.54 -1.97 26.53
N THR A 129 0.99 -3.22 26.49
CA THR A 129 1.86 -3.77 27.54
C THR A 129 3.26 -3.19 27.35
N ALA A 130 3.78 -2.56 28.40
CA ALA A 130 5.13 -2.02 28.39
C ALA A 130 6.16 -3.14 28.30
N THR A 131 7.13 -2.99 27.38
CA THR A 131 8.21 -3.97 27.20
C THR A 131 9.50 -3.26 26.84
N THR A 132 10.64 -3.84 27.22
CA THR A 132 11.97 -3.28 26.91
C THR A 132 12.62 -4.12 25.82
N ALA A 133 12.92 -3.48 24.69
CA ALA A 133 13.72 -4.07 23.64
C ALA A 133 15.17 -4.18 24.11
N THR A 134 15.68 -5.41 24.14
CA THR A 134 17.09 -5.69 24.39
C THR A 134 17.59 -6.70 23.38
N SER A 135 18.89 -6.65 23.10
CA SER A 135 19.51 -7.60 22.17
C SER A 135 19.27 -9.04 22.62
N SER A 136 19.30 -9.31 23.92
CA SER A 136 18.97 -10.62 24.49
C SER A 136 17.51 -11.03 24.33
N ALA A 137 16.56 -10.09 24.39
CA ALA A 137 15.13 -10.40 24.28
C ALA A 137 14.75 -10.88 22.87
N TYR A 138 15.39 -10.33 21.83
CA TYR A 138 15.10 -10.65 20.44
C TYR A 138 16.20 -11.45 19.73
N ALA A 139 17.26 -11.85 20.44
CA ALA A 139 18.35 -12.65 19.88
C ALA A 139 17.89 -14.01 19.34
N ALA A 140 16.90 -14.64 20.00
CA ALA A 140 16.37 -15.95 19.61
C ALA A 140 15.18 -15.86 18.64
N SER A 141 14.79 -14.65 18.23
CA SER A 141 13.65 -14.46 17.34
C SER A 141 13.94 -14.99 15.94
N ALA A 142 12.95 -15.66 15.36
CA ALA A 142 12.98 -16.12 13.97
C ALA A 142 12.80 -14.95 12.96
N TYR A 143 12.13 -13.88 13.39
CA TYR A 143 11.70 -12.78 12.55
C TYR A 143 12.39 -11.48 12.95
N ALA A 144 12.46 -10.53 12.02
CA ALA A 144 13.02 -9.22 12.33
C ALA A 144 12.08 -8.45 13.26
N VAL A 145 12.66 -7.78 14.25
CA VAL A 145 11.96 -6.86 15.17
C VAL A 145 12.39 -5.44 14.85
N GLY A 146 11.42 -4.54 14.81
CA GLY A 146 11.62 -3.16 14.39
C GLY A 146 10.97 -2.16 15.32
N VAL A 147 11.19 -0.90 14.97
CA VAL A 147 10.48 0.25 15.52
C VAL A 147 9.81 1.01 14.38
N ASP A 148 8.74 1.72 14.67
CA ASP A 148 8.29 2.84 13.87
C ASP A 148 8.35 4.14 14.67
N VAL A 149 8.79 5.21 14.00
CA VAL A 149 9.14 6.49 14.66
C VAL A 149 8.77 7.70 13.81
N SER A 150 8.54 8.81 14.48
CA SER A 150 8.21 10.11 13.90
C SER A 150 8.88 11.24 14.68
N LYS A 151 8.49 12.49 14.41
CA LYS A 151 8.93 13.66 15.21
C LYS A 151 8.64 13.53 16.70
N TRP A 152 7.70 12.68 17.11
CA TRP A 152 7.32 12.52 18.52
C TRP A 152 8.41 11.88 19.38
N GLN A 153 9.33 11.11 18.77
CA GLN A 153 10.50 10.56 19.46
C GLN A 153 11.69 11.55 19.54
N GLY A 154 11.62 12.66 18.80
CA GLY A 154 12.68 13.67 18.76
C GLY A 154 14.00 13.12 18.20
N SER A 155 15.12 13.52 18.82
CA SER A 155 16.45 13.06 18.41
C SER A 155 16.72 11.63 18.88
N ILE A 156 17.12 10.75 17.95
CA ILE A 156 17.35 9.31 18.20
C ILE A 156 18.83 8.97 18.03
N ASP A 157 19.39 8.22 18.99
CA ASP A 157 20.71 7.58 18.85
C ASP A 157 20.56 6.22 18.16
N TRP A 158 20.70 6.23 16.84
CA TRP A 158 20.55 5.04 15.99
C TRP A 158 21.62 3.97 16.20
N SER A 159 22.79 4.31 16.75
CA SER A 159 23.81 3.32 17.10
C SER A 159 23.39 2.52 18.32
N SER A 160 22.80 3.19 19.32
CA SER A 160 22.20 2.54 20.48
C SER A 160 21.00 1.67 20.09
N VAL A 161 20.17 2.13 19.15
CA VAL A 161 19.02 1.37 18.63
C VAL A 161 19.47 0.07 17.96
N ALA A 162 20.46 0.14 17.06
CA ALA A 162 21.05 -1.04 16.43
C ALA A 162 21.64 -2.01 17.47
N SER A 163 22.36 -1.46 18.45
CA SER A 163 22.98 -2.24 19.54
C SER A 163 21.94 -2.91 20.46
N ALA A 164 20.72 -2.36 20.53
CA ALA A 164 19.59 -2.95 21.24
C ALA A 164 18.96 -4.15 20.49
N GLY A 165 19.48 -4.51 19.30
CA GLY A 165 19.01 -5.66 18.52
C GLY A 165 17.79 -5.37 17.64
N ILE A 166 17.52 -4.09 17.36
CA ILE A 166 16.52 -3.67 16.38
C ILE A 166 17.07 -3.87 14.97
N ASP A 167 16.29 -4.55 14.13
CA ASP A 167 16.71 -4.96 12.78
C ASP A 167 16.20 -4.02 11.68
N PHE A 168 15.07 -3.34 11.93
CA PHE A 168 14.46 -2.42 10.98
C PHE A 168 13.80 -1.22 11.62
N ALA A 169 13.59 -0.17 10.83
CA ALA A 169 12.81 1.00 11.20
C ALA A 169 11.83 1.40 10.10
N ILE A 170 10.59 1.76 10.46
CA ILE A 170 9.62 2.40 9.57
C ILE A 170 9.46 3.86 10.02
N ILE A 171 9.90 4.81 9.20
CA ILE A 171 10.05 6.21 9.64
C ILE A 171 8.98 7.09 9.01
N ARG A 172 8.28 7.93 9.79
CA ARG A 172 7.32 8.89 9.24
C ARG A 172 8.05 9.85 8.31
N ILE A 173 7.68 9.88 7.03
CA ILE A 173 8.27 10.83 6.07
C ILE A 173 7.45 12.11 5.97
N GLY A 174 6.15 12.01 6.22
CA GLY A 174 5.23 13.12 6.14
C GLY A 174 3.81 12.71 6.49
N TYR A 175 2.91 13.68 6.45
CA TYR A 175 1.50 13.50 6.77
C TYR A 175 0.64 14.51 6.04
N ARG A 176 -0.66 14.21 5.90
CA ARG A 176 -1.67 15.20 5.49
C ARG A 176 -2.48 15.66 6.69
N THR A 177 -2.47 16.97 6.94
CA THR A 177 -3.10 17.60 8.11
C THR A 177 -4.61 17.36 8.21
N THR A 178 -5.15 17.30 9.43
CA THR A 178 -6.55 16.94 9.68
C THR A 178 -7.57 18.05 9.39
N ALA A 179 -7.26 19.34 9.43
CA ALA A 179 -8.27 20.36 9.11
C ALA A 179 -8.04 20.98 7.73
N THR A 180 -6.79 21.33 7.42
CA THR A 180 -6.46 22.06 6.19
C THR A 180 -6.21 21.17 4.98
N GLY A 181 -5.93 19.87 5.20
CA GLY A 181 -5.57 18.92 4.15
C GLY A 181 -4.23 19.20 3.46
N VAL A 182 -3.37 20.02 4.06
CA VAL A 182 -2.01 20.32 3.61
C VAL A 182 -1.10 19.11 3.82
N VAL A 183 -0.22 18.84 2.86
CA VAL A 183 0.84 17.84 2.97
C VAL A 183 2.06 18.48 3.64
N CYS A 184 2.50 17.88 4.74
CA CYS A 184 3.60 18.32 5.58
C CYS A 184 4.69 17.25 5.66
N GLU A 185 5.94 17.70 5.78
CA GLU A 185 7.08 16.84 6.06
C GLU A 185 7.20 16.55 7.56
N ASP A 186 7.65 15.36 7.92
CA ASP A 186 8.11 15.12 9.29
C ASP A 186 9.54 15.68 9.44
N PRO A 187 9.78 16.64 10.36
CA PRO A 187 11.07 17.35 10.44
C PRO A 187 12.26 16.47 10.86
N TYR A 188 12.01 15.24 11.32
CA TYR A 188 13.06 14.27 11.65
C TYR A 188 13.26 13.21 10.57
N ALA A 189 12.45 13.19 9.51
CA ALA A 189 12.45 12.14 8.48
C ALA A 189 13.83 11.94 7.85
N GLU A 190 14.43 13.02 7.31
CA GLU A 190 15.71 12.92 6.61
C GLU A 190 16.82 12.38 7.52
N TYR A 191 16.93 12.94 8.73
CA TYR A 191 17.92 12.51 9.72
C TYR A 191 17.73 11.04 10.08
N ASN A 192 16.50 10.66 10.46
CA ASN A 192 16.20 9.30 10.90
C ASN A 192 16.45 8.27 9.79
N ILE A 193 16.04 8.56 8.54
CA ILE A 193 16.24 7.64 7.42
C ILE A 193 17.73 7.42 7.17
N LYS A 194 18.51 8.52 7.11
CA LYS A 194 19.95 8.43 6.85
C LYS A 194 20.70 7.73 7.98
N GLN A 195 20.37 8.01 9.24
CA GLN A 195 21.06 7.44 10.38
C GLN A 195 20.68 5.98 10.65
N ALA A 196 19.42 5.59 10.46
CA ALA A 196 19.02 4.19 10.55
C ALA A 196 19.74 3.34 9.49
N LEU A 197 19.76 3.80 8.23
CA LEU A 197 20.51 3.16 7.15
C LEU A 197 22.00 3.05 7.46
N ALA A 198 22.61 4.14 7.96
CA ALA A 198 24.05 4.17 8.30
C ALA A 198 24.41 3.21 9.43
N ASN A 199 23.47 2.87 10.30
CA ASN A 199 23.64 1.88 11.38
C ASN A 199 23.21 0.46 10.97
N GLY A 200 22.97 0.22 9.67
CA GLY A 200 22.75 -1.11 9.12
C GLY A 200 21.33 -1.66 9.26
N LEU A 201 20.37 -0.85 9.72
CA LEU A 201 18.97 -1.25 9.79
C LEU A 201 18.36 -1.35 8.40
N LYS A 202 17.39 -2.24 8.23
CA LYS A 202 16.44 -2.13 7.12
C LYS A 202 15.54 -0.93 7.35
N VAL A 203 15.28 -0.14 6.32
CA VAL A 203 14.51 1.11 6.46
C VAL A 203 13.34 1.11 5.50
N GLY A 204 12.17 1.38 6.06
CA GLY A 204 10.97 1.77 5.35
C GLY A 204 10.53 3.15 5.80
N VAL A 205 9.52 3.70 5.13
CA VAL A 205 8.88 4.95 5.54
C VAL A 205 7.37 4.80 5.56
N TYR A 206 6.68 5.62 6.33
CA TYR A 206 5.22 5.72 6.27
C TYR A 206 4.76 7.17 6.07
N PHE A 207 3.63 7.32 5.41
CA PHE A 207 2.94 8.60 5.26
C PHE A 207 1.58 8.52 5.94
N TYR A 208 1.34 9.38 6.94
CA TYR A 208 0.06 9.44 7.64
C TYR A 208 -0.95 10.20 6.79
N SER A 209 -1.91 9.47 6.23
CA SER A 209 -2.86 10.02 5.28
C SER A 209 -4.17 10.44 5.93
N THR A 210 -4.67 11.59 5.49
CA THR A 210 -6.06 12.00 5.66
C THR A 210 -6.72 12.23 4.30
N ALA A 211 -6.23 11.55 3.25
CA ALA A 211 -6.75 11.66 1.89
C ALA A 211 -8.21 11.24 1.81
N THR A 212 -9.04 12.14 1.29
CA THR A 212 -10.49 11.90 1.13
C THR A 212 -10.84 11.33 -0.25
N THR A 213 -9.92 11.41 -1.21
CA THR A 213 -10.08 10.97 -2.60
C THR A 213 -8.84 10.19 -3.08
N GLU A 214 -9.00 9.47 -4.18
CA GLU A 214 -7.91 8.76 -4.86
C GLU A 214 -6.83 9.73 -5.37
N ASP A 215 -7.22 10.91 -5.87
CA ASP A 215 -6.29 11.95 -6.33
C ASP A 215 -5.42 12.48 -5.19
N GLU A 216 -6.01 12.75 -4.02
CA GLU A 216 -5.23 13.15 -2.83
C GLU A 216 -4.25 12.03 -2.39
N ALA A 217 -4.64 10.76 -2.53
CA ALA A 217 -3.78 9.63 -2.20
C ALA A 217 -2.63 9.45 -3.21
N VAL A 218 -2.88 9.70 -4.51
CA VAL A 218 -1.83 9.72 -5.55
C VAL A 218 -0.89 10.92 -5.37
N GLU A 219 -1.42 12.09 -4.96
CA GLU A 219 -0.62 13.26 -4.60
C GLU A 219 0.36 12.93 -3.46
N GLU A 220 -0.12 12.30 -2.39
CA GLU A 220 0.71 11.89 -1.25
C GLU A 220 1.80 10.89 -1.69
N ALA A 221 1.45 9.89 -2.49
CA ALA A 221 2.43 8.92 -3.00
C ALA A 221 3.51 9.60 -3.85
N ASN A 222 3.14 10.51 -4.76
CA ASN A 222 4.11 11.29 -5.55
C ASN A 222 5.00 12.15 -4.66
N TRP A 223 4.44 12.78 -3.63
CA TRP A 223 5.18 13.61 -2.70
C TRP A 223 6.23 12.79 -1.93
N VAL A 224 5.86 11.61 -1.44
CA VAL A 224 6.78 10.67 -0.76
C VAL A 224 7.95 10.29 -1.67
N LEU A 225 7.66 9.91 -2.92
CA LEU A 225 8.69 9.54 -3.90
C LEU A 225 9.64 10.70 -4.20
N ALA A 226 9.11 11.92 -4.34
CA ALA A 226 9.91 13.13 -4.53
C ALA A 226 10.81 13.42 -3.33
N LYS A 227 10.32 13.30 -2.10
CA LYS A 227 11.13 13.48 -0.89
C LYS A 227 12.24 12.46 -0.74
N LEU A 228 11.97 11.17 -0.99
CA LEU A 228 13.00 10.14 -0.96
C LEU A 228 14.11 10.43 -1.99
N SER A 229 13.72 10.89 -3.19
CA SER A 229 14.68 11.33 -4.22
C SER A 229 15.49 12.56 -3.76
N GLU A 230 14.84 13.54 -3.14
CA GLU A 230 15.48 14.76 -2.65
C GLU A 230 16.51 14.48 -1.55
N TYR A 231 16.18 13.58 -0.61
CA TYR A 231 17.13 13.16 0.43
C TYR A 231 18.33 12.39 -0.13
N GLY A 232 18.23 11.88 -1.35
CA GLY A 232 19.29 11.09 -2.01
C GLY A 232 19.49 9.73 -1.35
N VAL A 233 18.41 9.10 -0.87
CA VAL A 233 18.45 7.83 -0.12
C VAL A 233 17.72 6.72 -0.86
N SER A 234 18.18 5.48 -0.68
CA SER A 234 17.49 4.28 -1.16
C SER A 234 17.09 3.43 0.04
N ILE A 235 15.79 3.40 0.33
CA ILE A 235 15.20 2.56 1.36
C ILE A 235 15.02 1.12 0.87
N ASN A 236 14.92 0.15 1.78
CA ASN A 236 15.01 -1.28 1.44
C ASN A 236 13.99 -2.18 2.20
N LEU A 237 12.98 -1.58 2.84
CA LEU A 237 11.87 -2.29 3.49
C LEU A 237 10.52 -2.04 2.78
N GLY A 238 10.20 -0.78 2.47
CA GLY A 238 8.97 -0.40 1.77
C GLY A 238 8.43 0.97 2.15
N ILE A 239 7.31 1.35 1.54
CA ILE A 239 6.59 2.60 1.80
C ILE A 239 5.18 2.24 2.27
N ALA A 240 4.82 2.68 3.46
CA ALA A 240 3.54 2.43 4.09
C ALA A 240 2.56 3.59 3.88
N PHE A 241 1.32 3.25 3.52
CA PHE A 241 0.16 4.12 3.60
C PHE A 241 -0.48 3.92 4.97
N ASP A 242 -0.26 4.86 5.88
CA ASP A 242 -0.88 4.88 7.20
C ASP A 242 -2.25 5.56 7.10
N TYR A 243 -3.31 4.78 7.31
CA TYR A 243 -4.67 5.22 7.09
C TYR A 243 -5.61 4.77 8.20
N GLU A 244 -5.96 5.72 9.06
CA GLU A 244 -6.67 5.50 10.31
C GLU A 244 -7.44 6.74 10.77
N GLY A 245 -8.08 6.68 11.95
CA GLY A 245 -8.94 7.76 12.45
C GLY A 245 -10.37 7.75 11.88
N PHE A 246 -10.80 6.61 11.32
CA PHE A 246 -12.10 6.42 10.66
C PHE A 246 -13.35 6.67 11.52
N THR A 247 -13.21 6.65 12.84
CA THR A 247 -14.28 6.81 13.84
C THR A 247 -14.24 8.15 14.55
N ASN A 248 -13.19 8.95 14.35
CA ASN A 248 -13.05 10.27 14.94
C ASN A 248 -13.79 11.28 14.04
N ASP A 249 -14.81 11.95 14.56
CA ASP A 249 -15.63 12.91 13.81
C ASP A 249 -14.88 14.17 13.36
N SER A 250 -13.74 14.43 13.97
CA SER A 250 -12.84 15.53 13.64
C SER A 250 -11.84 15.18 12.53
N SER A 251 -11.80 13.90 12.12
CA SER A 251 -10.96 13.45 11.01
C SER A 251 -11.61 13.75 9.66
N ARG A 252 -10.82 14.20 8.67
CA ARG A 252 -11.29 14.44 7.28
C ARG A 252 -11.93 13.20 6.65
N ILE A 253 -11.50 12.03 7.09
CA ILE A 253 -11.89 10.74 6.53
C ILE A 253 -13.03 10.08 7.33
N TYR A 254 -13.58 10.79 8.31
CA TYR A 254 -14.82 10.42 8.95
C TYR A 254 -15.97 10.37 7.95
N GLY A 255 -16.86 9.39 8.09
CA GLY A 255 -18.04 9.25 7.23
C GLY A 255 -17.77 8.75 5.80
N LEU A 256 -16.50 8.62 5.38
CA LEU A 256 -16.20 7.98 4.10
C LEU A 256 -16.66 6.51 4.09
N SER A 257 -17.18 6.08 2.95
CA SER A 257 -17.60 4.69 2.77
C SER A 257 -16.39 3.75 2.79
N THR A 258 -16.60 2.49 3.18
CA THR A 258 -15.60 1.42 3.08
C THR A 258 -15.01 1.33 1.67
N SER A 259 -15.84 1.48 0.63
CA SER A 259 -15.37 1.45 -0.76
C SER A 259 -14.46 2.62 -1.09
N GLN A 260 -14.78 3.84 -0.66
CA GLN A 260 -13.93 5.01 -0.91
C GLN A 260 -12.61 4.90 -0.16
N ARG A 261 -12.63 4.44 1.10
CA ARG A 261 -11.42 4.22 1.89
C ARG A 261 -10.49 3.21 1.23
N THR A 262 -11.05 2.09 0.74
CA THR A 262 -10.29 1.10 -0.01
C THR A 262 -9.79 1.66 -1.34
N ALA A 263 -10.57 2.46 -2.07
CA ALA A 263 -10.12 3.07 -3.31
C ALA A 263 -8.94 4.02 -3.10
N ASN A 264 -9.01 4.90 -2.09
CA ASN A 264 -7.90 5.80 -1.72
C ASN A 264 -6.63 5.01 -1.38
N ALA A 265 -6.77 3.95 -0.57
CA ALA A 265 -5.67 3.06 -0.23
C ALA A 265 -5.04 2.41 -1.47
N MET A 266 -5.86 1.83 -2.36
CA MET A 266 -5.38 1.22 -3.59
C MET A 266 -4.67 2.23 -4.49
N ALA A 267 -5.16 3.47 -4.59
CA ALA A 267 -4.54 4.52 -5.40
C ALA A 267 -3.12 4.86 -4.93
N PHE A 268 -2.91 5.07 -3.64
CA PHE A 268 -1.57 5.26 -3.07
C PHE A 268 -0.68 4.04 -3.30
N LEU A 269 -1.16 2.84 -2.93
CA LEU A 269 -0.37 1.60 -3.00
C LEU A 269 0.02 1.23 -4.43
N ASN A 270 -0.90 1.38 -5.40
CA ASN A 270 -0.63 1.20 -6.82
C ASN A 270 0.48 2.15 -7.30
N LYS A 271 0.43 3.41 -6.86
CA LYS A 271 1.42 4.41 -7.26
C LYS A 271 2.81 4.09 -6.68
N ILE A 272 2.89 3.69 -5.42
CA ILE A 272 4.14 3.24 -4.81
C ILE A 272 4.69 1.99 -5.51
N SER A 273 3.85 0.98 -5.72
CA SER A 273 4.23 -0.28 -6.35
C SER A 273 4.73 -0.10 -7.78
N SER A 274 4.01 0.68 -8.60
CA SER A 274 4.41 1.02 -9.97
C SER A 274 5.70 1.83 -10.04
N SER A 275 6.11 2.47 -8.94
CA SER A 275 7.38 3.20 -8.83
C SER A 275 8.53 2.31 -8.33
N GLY A 276 8.31 0.99 -8.23
CA GLY A 276 9.33 -0.01 -7.90
C GLY A 276 9.56 -0.24 -6.41
N TYR A 277 8.76 0.38 -5.53
CA TYR A 277 8.87 0.20 -4.09
C TYR A 277 7.88 -0.86 -3.59
N THR A 278 8.27 -1.57 -2.53
CA THR A 278 7.32 -2.42 -1.79
C THR A 278 6.25 -1.53 -1.15
N ALA A 279 5.00 -1.68 -1.58
CA ALA A 279 3.86 -0.97 -1.01
C ALA A 279 3.29 -1.73 0.20
N ILE A 280 3.08 -1.00 1.29
CA ILE A 280 2.59 -1.51 2.58
C ILE A 280 1.34 -0.72 2.96
N PHE A 281 0.29 -1.39 3.41
CA PHE A 281 -0.89 -0.72 3.97
C PHE A 281 -0.89 -0.87 5.48
N TYR A 282 -1.01 0.23 6.22
CA TYR A 282 -1.13 0.21 7.67
C TYR A 282 -2.52 0.65 8.13
N SER A 283 -3.06 -0.10 9.09
CA SER A 283 -4.21 0.31 9.91
C SER A 283 -4.36 -0.65 11.10
N ASN A 284 -5.07 -0.24 12.14
CA ASN A 284 -5.37 -1.12 13.26
C ASN A 284 -6.35 -2.26 12.87
N ALA A 285 -6.28 -3.37 13.61
CA ALA A 285 -7.07 -4.58 13.34
C ALA A 285 -8.60 -4.33 13.32
N TYR A 286 -9.09 -3.41 14.15
CA TYR A 286 -10.51 -3.04 14.16
C TYR A 286 -10.91 -2.35 12.85
N SER A 287 -10.08 -1.45 12.37
CA SER A 287 -10.30 -0.69 11.16
C SER A 287 -10.21 -1.56 9.90
N LEU A 288 -9.20 -2.44 9.83
CA LEU A 288 -9.08 -3.44 8.78
C LEU A 288 -10.31 -4.35 8.66
N LYS A 289 -10.98 -4.64 9.79
CA LYS A 289 -12.17 -5.49 9.82
C LYS A 289 -13.46 -4.76 9.45
N ASN A 290 -13.62 -3.52 9.91
CA ASN A 290 -14.92 -2.85 9.90
C ASN A 290 -15.04 -1.71 8.88
N TYR A 291 -13.93 -1.16 8.40
CA TYR A 291 -13.93 0.08 7.62
C TYR A 291 -13.18 -0.01 6.29
N LEU A 292 -12.61 -1.18 5.98
CA LEU A 292 -11.85 -1.44 4.76
C LEU A 292 -12.22 -2.80 4.19
N ASN A 293 -12.17 -2.93 2.87
CA ASN A 293 -12.11 -4.24 2.21
C ASN A 293 -10.67 -4.76 2.26
N ALA A 294 -10.20 -5.16 3.46
CA ALA A 294 -8.81 -5.52 3.68
C ALA A 294 -8.31 -6.67 2.79
N SER A 295 -9.19 -7.61 2.40
CA SER A 295 -8.84 -8.70 1.49
C SER A 295 -8.47 -8.22 0.08
N THR A 296 -9.09 -7.12 -0.39
CA THR A 296 -8.73 -6.50 -1.67
C THR A 296 -7.32 -5.92 -1.62
N ILE A 297 -6.98 -5.27 -0.50
CA ILE A 297 -5.65 -4.69 -0.28
C ILE A 297 -4.60 -5.80 -0.16
N SER A 298 -4.85 -6.79 0.70
CA SER A 298 -3.91 -7.88 0.98
C SER A 298 -3.71 -8.86 -0.17
N ALA A 299 -4.56 -8.81 -1.20
CA ALA A 299 -4.40 -9.62 -2.41
C ALA A 299 -3.20 -9.17 -3.26
N SER A 300 -2.74 -7.92 -3.12
CA SER A 300 -1.65 -7.36 -3.92
C SER A 300 -0.57 -6.68 -3.09
N TYR A 301 -0.86 -6.30 -1.86
CA TYR A 301 0.03 -5.49 -1.02
C TYR A 301 0.26 -6.11 0.34
N LYS A 302 1.41 -5.75 0.94
CA LYS A 302 1.72 -6.13 2.32
C LYS A 302 0.79 -5.35 3.25
N VAL A 303 0.32 -6.00 4.31
CA VAL A 303 -0.46 -5.35 5.36
C VAL A 303 0.37 -5.31 6.64
N TRP A 304 0.44 -4.15 7.26
CA TRP A 304 0.98 -3.91 8.58
C TRP A 304 -0.19 -3.64 9.52
N VAL A 305 -0.45 -4.58 10.42
CA VAL A 305 -1.59 -4.50 11.34
C VAL A 305 -1.12 -4.06 12.72
N ALA A 306 -1.77 -3.05 13.29
CA ALA A 306 -1.63 -2.74 14.70
C ALA A 306 -2.70 -3.47 15.53
N GLN A 307 -2.25 -4.15 16.59
CA GLN A 307 -3.13 -4.75 17.59
C GLN A 307 -2.37 -5.02 18.89
N TYR A 308 -2.69 -4.28 19.95
CA TYR A 308 -2.08 -4.47 21.26
C TYR A 308 -2.91 -5.46 22.10
N LEU A 309 -2.29 -6.58 22.48
CA LEU A 309 -2.98 -7.68 23.17
C LEU A 309 -2.74 -7.63 24.67
N ASP A 310 -3.81 -7.72 25.46
CA ASP A 310 -3.71 -7.87 26.93
C ASP A 310 -3.05 -9.20 27.33
N ALA A 311 -3.04 -10.19 26.41
CA ALA A 311 -2.45 -11.52 26.63
C ALA A 311 -0.91 -11.50 26.66
N GLY A 312 -0.28 -10.42 26.16
CA GLY A 312 1.17 -10.29 26.09
C GLY A 312 1.63 -9.71 24.76
N VAL A 313 2.95 -9.68 24.58
CA VAL A 313 3.64 -9.09 23.41
C VAL A 313 4.60 -10.08 22.79
N TYR A 314 5.13 -9.74 21.61
CA TYR A 314 6.21 -10.48 20.98
C TYR A 314 7.49 -10.50 21.86
N PRO A 315 8.23 -11.62 21.97
CA PRO A 315 8.06 -12.90 21.25
C PRO A 315 7.17 -13.93 21.94
N ASP A 316 6.68 -13.67 23.16
CA ASP A 316 5.86 -14.63 23.92
C ASP A 316 4.51 -14.90 23.22
N ILE A 317 3.95 -13.85 22.62
CA ILE A 317 2.84 -13.94 21.66
C ILE A 317 3.41 -13.72 20.27
N THR A 318 3.23 -14.70 19.38
CA THR A 318 3.88 -14.69 18.06
C THR A 318 3.05 -14.03 16.96
N ASN A 319 1.78 -13.76 17.20
CA ASN A 319 0.85 -13.24 16.20
C ASN A 319 -0.31 -12.43 16.81
N PRO A 320 -0.86 -11.45 16.06
CA PRO A 320 -2.11 -10.79 16.43
C PRO A 320 -3.30 -11.77 16.38
N SER A 321 -4.44 -11.33 16.92
CA SER A 321 -5.74 -12.01 16.76
C SER A 321 -6.46 -11.65 15.46
N TYR A 322 -5.90 -10.72 14.68
CA TYR A 322 -6.40 -10.38 13.35
C TYR A 322 -6.29 -11.59 12.40
N SER A 323 -7.40 -11.96 11.77
CA SER A 323 -7.52 -13.17 10.92
C SER A 323 -7.30 -12.91 9.43
N GLY A 324 -7.10 -11.65 9.02
CA GLY A 324 -6.74 -11.32 7.64
C GLY A 324 -5.27 -11.60 7.36
N ALA A 325 -4.86 -11.46 6.10
CA ALA A 325 -3.45 -11.58 5.74
C ALA A 325 -2.67 -10.34 6.20
N TYR A 326 -1.49 -10.54 6.76
CA TYR A 326 -0.56 -9.50 7.19
C TYR A 326 0.89 -9.95 6.99
N SER A 327 1.78 -8.97 6.95
CA SER A 327 3.23 -9.13 6.79
C SER A 327 4.01 -8.51 7.94
N PHE A 328 3.39 -7.58 8.66
CA PHE A 328 3.92 -6.96 9.86
C PHE A 328 2.85 -6.92 10.95
N TRP A 329 3.29 -6.91 12.20
CA TRP A 329 2.43 -6.66 13.36
C TRP A 329 3.08 -5.64 14.28
N GLN A 330 2.42 -4.49 14.47
CA GLN A 330 2.73 -3.56 15.55
C GLN A 330 2.09 -4.10 16.83
N PHE A 331 2.91 -4.60 17.74
CA PHE A 331 2.44 -5.38 18.90
C PHE A 331 2.34 -4.57 20.18
N THR A 332 2.96 -3.39 20.24
CA THR A 332 2.82 -2.45 21.36
C THR A 332 3.25 -1.04 20.93
N SER A 333 2.61 -0.02 21.51
CA SER A 333 3.06 1.39 21.48
C SER A 333 3.75 1.85 22.77
N SER A 334 4.00 0.93 23.69
CA SER A 334 4.62 1.18 24.99
C SER A 334 5.99 0.52 25.12
N GLY A 335 6.68 0.36 24.00
CA GLY A 335 8.05 -0.16 23.97
C GLY A 335 9.06 0.82 24.56
N SER A 336 10.20 0.29 24.99
CA SER A 336 11.37 1.05 25.41
C SER A 336 12.61 0.51 24.72
N VAL A 337 13.30 1.34 23.94
CA VAL A 337 14.50 0.98 23.16
C VAL A 337 15.64 1.92 23.53
N SER A 338 16.84 1.38 23.75
CA SER A 338 18.02 2.21 24.00
C SER A 338 18.30 3.12 22.81
N GLY A 339 18.48 4.42 23.07
CA GLY A 339 18.67 5.44 22.05
C GLY A 339 17.40 6.20 21.65
N ILE A 340 16.22 5.77 22.11
CA ILE A 340 14.94 6.46 21.90
C ILE A 340 14.41 6.95 23.25
N SER A 341 13.98 8.21 23.32
CA SER A 341 13.41 8.79 24.52
C SER A 341 11.91 8.51 24.61
N GLY A 342 11.43 8.11 25.78
CA GLY A 342 10.01 7.84 26.01
C GLY A 342 9.56 6.50 25.42
N SER A 343 8.25 6.38 25.21
CA SER A 343 7.66 5.20 24.59
C SER A 343 7.93 5.18 23.10
N VAL A 344 8.08 3.97 22.55
CA VAL A 344 8.22 3.74 21.11
C VAL A 344 7.41 2.52 20.69
N ASP A 345 6.91 2.57 19.47
CA ASP A 345 6.19 1.48 18.85
C ASP A 345 7.16 0.36 18.48
N LEU A 346 6.71 -0.89 18.66
CA LEU A 346 7.50 -2.06 18.33
C LEU A 346 6.74 -3.00 17.39
N ASP A 347 7.49 -3.46 16.40
CA ASP A 347 6.97 -4.26 15.30
C ASP A 347 7.70 -5.57 15.14
N VAL A 348 7.01 -6.55 14.57
CA VAL A 348 7.63 -7.75 14.00
C VAL A 348 7.32 -7.84 12.50
N CYS A 349 8.33 -8.15 11.70
CA CYS A 349 8.24 -8.32 10.25
C CYS A 349 8.41 -9.80 9.86
N TYR A 350 7.35 -10.43 9.39
CA TYR A 350 7.30 -11.89 9.18
C TYR A 350 7.97 -12.39 7.90
N TYR A 351 8.30 -11.50 6.97
CA TYR A 351 9.01 -11.88 5.74
C TYR A 351 10.50 -11.53 5.76
N LEU A 352 10.99 -10.96 6.88
CA LEU A 352 12.41 -10.78 7.13
C LEU A 352 12.84 -11.79 8.20
N THR A 353 13.69 -12.73 7.81
CA THR A 353 14.27 -13.71 8.73
C THR A 353 15.59 -13.20 9.27
N LYS A 354 15.87 -13.44 10.57
CA LYS A 354 17.19 -13.20 11.14
C LYS A 354 18.15 -14.28 10.65
N SER A 355 19.29 -13.88 10.06
CA SER A 355 20.31 -14.84 9.62
C SER A 355 20.78 -15.70 10.79
N GLY A 356 20.64 -17.03 10.66
CA GLY A 356 21.02 -18.01 11.69
C GLY A 356 19.85 -18.63 12.47
N SER A 357 18.62 -18.13 12.30
CA SER A 357 17.43 -18.72 12.92
C SER A 357 16.81 -19.78 12.00
N THR A 358 16.80 -21.05 12.43
CA THR A 358 16.06 -22.12 11.75
C THR A 358 14.56 -21.89 11.96
N VAL A 359 13.86 -21.44 10.93
CA VAL A 359 12.39 -21.34 10.95
C VAL A 359 11.82 -22.74 10.75
N SER A 360 11.13 -23.26 11.77
CA SER A 360 10.29 -24.46 11.61
C SER A 360 9.06 -24.03 10.83
N SER A 361 8.89 -24.56 9.62
CA SER A 361 7.73 -24.31 8.77
C SER A 361 6.50 -25.02 9.36
N ASP A 362 5.68 -24.32 10.11
CA ASP A 362 4.29 -24.69 10.35
C ASP A 362 3.46 -23.41 10.46
N THR A 363 2.63 -23.17 9.45
CA THR A 363 1.28 -22.57 9.48
C THR A 363 0.99 -21.80 8.18
N GLU A 364 0.58 -22.50 7.12
CA GLU A 364 -0.52 -22.00 6.27
C GLU A 364 -1.82 -22.53 6.87
N THR A 365 -2.62 -21.67 7.49
CA THR A 365 -3.97 -22.04 7.95
C THR A 365 -4.97 -21.72 6.86
N THR A 366 -5.35 -22.73 6.08
CA THR A 366 -6.63 -22.77 5.36
C THR A 366 -7.70 -23.32 6.30
N SER A 367 -8.64 -22.47 6.74
CA SER A 367 -9.82 -22.91 7.49
C SER A 367 -11.00 -23.11 6.54
N SER A 368 -11.41 -24.36 6.33
CA SER A 368 -12.75 -24.70 5.85
C SER A 368 -13.46 -25.55 6.89
N SER A 369 -14.60 -25.05 7.36
CA SER A 369 -15.41 -25.66 8.40
C SER A 369 -16.03 -27.00 7.99
N SER A 370 -16.03 -27.97 8.89
CA SER A 370 -17.22 -28.79 9.11
C SER A 370 -17.22 -29.42 10.50
N SER A 371 -18.35 -29.24 11.16
CA SER A 371 -18.78 -29.72 12.47
C SER A 371 -18.42 -31.17 12.79
N SER A 372 -18.05 -31.42 14.04
CA SER A 372 -18.40 -32.69 14.70
C SER A 372 -18.69 -32.50 16.19
N THR A 373 -19.89 -32.94 16.55
CA THR A 373 -20.37 -33.12 17.91
C THR A 373 -19.71 -34.33 18.57
N SER A 374 -19.16 -34.09 19.77
CA SER A 374 -18.97 -34.97 20.92
C SER A 374 -19.29 -36.47 20.79
N SER A 375 -18.35 -37.33 21.21
CA SER A 375 -18.39 -37.91 22.57
C SER A 375 -17.21 -38.87 22.84
N SER A 376 -16.84 -38.85 24.13
CA SER A 376 -15.82 -39.56 24.88
C SER A 376 -15.83 -41.10 24.77
N SER A 377 -14.65 -41.75 24.87
CA SER A 377 -14.10 -42.31 26.13
C SER A 377 -13.19 -43.54 25.88
N SER A 378 -11.96 -43.42 26.37
CA SER A 378 -11.14 -44.40 27.13
C SER A 378 -10.92 -45.86 26.67
N SER A 379 -9.65 -46.25 26.87
CA SER A 379 -9.14 -47.51 27.45
C SER A 379 -8.53 -48.57 26.51
N SER A 380 -7.20 -48.55 26.50
CA SER A 380 -6.24 -49.62 26.81
C SER A 380 -6.45 -51.07 26.32
N SER A 381 -5.32 -51.55 25.78
CA SER A 381 -4.67 -52.85 26.00
C SER A 381 -5.17 -54.11 25.28
N SER A 382 -4.35 -54.47 24.27
CA SER A 382 -3.57 -55.72 24.18
C SER A 382 -4.19 -57.01 23.63
N SER A 383 -3.31 -57.67 22.84
CA SER A 383 -3.22 -59.10 22.51
C SER A 383 -4.16 -59.58 21.40
N SER A 384 -3.61 -59.77 20.19
CA SER A 384 -3.08 -61.04 19.62
C SER A 384 -4.22 -61.91 19.08
N THR A 385 -4.27 -62.35 17.84
CA THR A 385 -3.32 -63.27 17.18
C THR A 385 -3.72 -63.45 15.70
N SER A 386 -2.70 -63.67 14.85
CA SER A 386 -2.59 -64.54 13.64
C SER A 386 -3.89 -65.14 13.03
N SER A 387 -4.07 -65.26 11.72
CA SER A 387 -3.13 -65.80 10.73
C SER A 387 -3.69 -65.66 9.29
N SER A 388 -2.75 -65.52 8.35
CA SER A 388 -2.72 -65.94 6.93
C SER A 388 -3.76 -67.01 6.50
N SER A 389 -4.25 -67.10 5.27
CA SER A 389 -3.48 -67.17 4.01
C SER A 389 -4.39 -67.31 2.77
N SER A 390 -3.97 -66.68 1.66
CA SER A 390 -3.83 -67.24 0.29
C SER A 390 -5.02 -67.62 -0.60
N SER A 391 -4.72 -67.49 -1.91
CA SER A 391 -5.34 -68.08 -3.12
C SER A 391 -6.50 -67.30 -3.76
N SER A 392 -6.69 -67.19 -5.08
CA SER A 392 -5.87 -67.21 -6.31
C SER A 392 -6.87 -67.08 -7.48
N SER A 393 -6.54 -66.23 -8.46
CA SER A 393 -6.89 -66.30 -9.90
C SER A 393 -8.25 -66.87 -10.37
N SER A 394 -9.04 -66.09 -11.13
CA SER A 394 -9.17 -66.18 -12.62
C SER A 394 -10.56 -65.79 -13.16
N SER A 395 -10.58 -64.77 -14.04
CA SER A 395 -11.37 -64.57 -15.29
C SER A 395 -12.84 -65.02 -15.43
N THR A 396 -13.74 -64.10 -15.81
CA THR A 396 -14.29 -63.94 -17.19
C THR A 396 -15.40 -62.87 -17.28
N SER A 397 -15.44 -62.20 -18.45
CA SER A 397 -16.44 -61.34 -19.14
C SER A 397 -17.90 -61.28 -18.61
N SER A 398 -18.68 -60.20 -18.74
CA SER A 398 -19.00 -59.46 -19.99
C SER A 398 -19.79 -58.13 -19.77
N SER A 399 -19.49 -57.14 -20.63
CA SER A 399 -20.35 -56.11 -21.27
C SER A 399 -21.40 -55.30 -20.48
N SER A 400 -21.29 -53.95 -20.46
CA SER A 400 -21.99 -53.05 -21.42
C SER A 400 -21.76 -51.55 -21.12
N SER A 401 -21.31 -50.82 -22.15
CA SER A 401 -21.63 -49.43 -22.55
C SER A 401 -21.25 -48.27 -21.60
N SER A 402 -20.09 -47.61 -21.83
CA SER A 402 -19.89 -46.35 -22.62
C SER A 402 -20.44 -45.09 -21.92
N SER A 403 -19.73 -43.98 -21.76
CA SER A 403 -18.41 -43.45 -22.18
C SER A 403 -18.39 -42.04 -21.55
N THR A 404 -17.36 -41.44 -20.93
CA THR A 404 -16.07 -40.87 -21.43
C THR A 404 -15.77 -39.74 -20.42
N THR A 405 -14.57 -39.34 -19.99
CA THR A 405 -13.18 -39.57 -20.39
C THR A 405 -12.32 -39.18 -19.16
N GLU A 406 -11.43 -40.05 -18.68
CA GLU A 406 -10.35 -39.68 -17.75
C GLU A 406 -9.01 -40.10 -18.37
N THR A 407 -8.06 -39.16 -18.39
CA THR A 407 -6.71 -39.34 -18.92
C THR A 407 -5.85 -40.03 -17.87
N THR A 408 -5.37 -41.23 -18.20
CA THR A 408 -4.44 -42.04 -17.42
C THR A 408 -3.05 -41.42 -17.31
N SER A 409 -2.58 -41.32 -16.06
CA SER A 409 -1.16 -41.18 -15.71
C SER A 409 -0.40 -42.45 -16.10
N THR A 410 0.70 -42.30 -16.85
CA THR A 410 1.65 -43.39 -17.08
C THR A 410 2.99 -42.96 -16.48
N SER A 411 3.47 -43.73 -15.51
CA SER A 411 4.78 -43.55 -14.89
C SER A 411 5.85 -44.18 -15.79
N SER A 412 6.89 -43.42 -16.12
CA SER A 412 8.13 -43.93 -16.69
C SER A 412 9.29 -43.48 -15.80
N ASP A 413 9.90 -44.48 -15.17
CA ASP A 413 11.13 -44.40 -14.42
C ASP A 413 12.30 -44.13 -15.38
N THR A 414 13.03 -43.03 -15.21
CA THR A 414 14.28 -42.76 -15.93
C THR A 414 15.18 -41.86 -15.06
N THR A 415 16.23 -42.48 -14.54
CA THR A 415 17.56 -41.97 -14.18
C THR A 415 17.71 -40.48 -13.87
N SER A 416 18.14 -40.22 -12.63
CA SER A 416 18.66 -38.94 -12.13
C SER A 416 19.75 -38.37 -13.03
N GLU A 417 19.39 -37.36 -13.83
CA GLU A 417 20.29 -36.29 -14.20
C GLU A 417 20.12 -35.16 -13.19
N THR A 418 21.23 -34.63 -12.70
CA THR A 418 21.27 -33.51 -11.75
C THR A 418 20.82 -32.27 -12.50
N SER A 419 19.55 -31.87 -12.36
CA SER A 419 19.07 -30.57 -12.86
C SER A 419 19.74 -29.47 -12.04
N THR A 420 20.80 -28.89 -12.59
CA THR A 420 21.49 -27.71 -12.04
C THR A 420 20.66 -26.43 -12.18
N GLY A 421 19.56 -26.46 -12.94
CA GLY A 421 18.66 -25.32 -13.14
C GLY A 421 17.53 -25.29 -12.12
N GLY A 422 17.11 -24.07 -11.76
CA GLY A 422 15.86 -23.83 -11.05
C GLY A 422 14.59 -24.24 -11.80
N THR A 423 13.44 -24.07 -11.15
CA THR A 423 12.13 -24.54 -11.59
C THR A 423 11.18 -23.39 -11.89
N PHE A 424 10.51 -23.41 -13.05
CA PHE A 424 9.42 -22.48 -13.34
C PHE A 424 8.14 -22.83 -12.58
N SER A 425 7.35 -21.83 -12.22
CA SER A 425 6.00 -22.04 -11.72
C SER A 425 5.09 -22.64 -12.79
N SER A 426 4.16 -23.50 -12.36
CA SER A 426 3.06 -24.00 -13.21
C SER A 426 2.02 -22.92 -13.48
N THR A 427 1.96 -21.87 -12.66
CA THR A 427 1.10 -20.71 -12.90
C THR A 427 1.70 -19.86 -14.01
N THR A 428 0.88 -19.58 -15.02
CA THR A 428 1.25 -18.69 -16.12
C THR A 428 0.30 -17.49 -16.18
N THR A 429 0.78 -16.40 -16.76
CA THR A 429 -0.03 -15.25 -17.13
C THR A 429 0.02 -15.03 -18.64
N ALA A 430 -1.09 -14.66 -19.23
CA ALA A 430 -1.20 -14.44 -20.66
C ALA A 430 -0.88 -12.98 -21.01
N VAL A 431 -0.02 -12.77 -22.00
CA VAL A 431 0.21 -11.46 -22.61
C VAL A 431 0.03 -11.56 -24.12
N THR A 432 -0.60 -10.58 -24.74
CA THR A 432 -0.75 -10.52 -26.20
C THR A 432 0.21 -9.48 -26.77
N VAL A 433 1.10 -9.90 -27.66
CA VAL A 433 2.01 -9.03 -28.44
C VAL A 433 1.77 -9.34 -29.91
N ASP A 434 1.54 -8.32 -30.73
CA ASP A 434 1.28 -8.45 -32.17
C ASP A 434 0.21 -9.49 -32.52
N SER A 435 -0.90 -9.50 -31.77
CA SER A 435 -2.01 -10.47 -31.90
C SER A 435 -1.65 -11.94 -31.59
N VAL A 436 -0.46 -12.20 -31.05
CA VAL A 436 -0.05 -13.53 -30.55
C VAL A 436 -0.08 -13.53 -29.04
N THR A 437 -0.74 -14.52 -28.44
CA THR A 437 -0.81 -14.70 -26.99
C THR A 437 0.32 -15.61 -26.52
N TYR A 438 1.11 -15.12 -25.57
CA TYR A 438 2.18 -15.82 -24.89
C TYR A 438 1.76 -16.14 -23.46
N ASN A 439 1.96 -17.39 -23.03
CA ASN A 439 1.76 -17.80 -21.63
C ASN A 439 3.11 -17.78 -20.92
N LEU A 440 3.30 -16.80 -20.05
CA LEU A 440 4.55 -16.55 -19.33
C LEU A 440 4.48 -17.16 -17.93
N PRO A 441 5.47 -17.96 -17.49
CA PRO A 441 5.58 -18.36 -16.09
C PRO A 441 5.64 -17.13 -15.18
N VAL A 442 4.83 -17.11 -14.12
CA VAL A 442 4.79 -15.95 -13.19
C VAL A 442 5.95 -15.94 -12.21
N SER A 443 6.71 -17.04 -12.10
CA SER A 443 7.92 -17.08 -11.31
C SER A 443 8.88 -18.19 -11.72
N TYR A 444 10.11 -18.06 -11.25
CA TYR A 444 11.18 -19.04 -11.37
C TYR A 444 11.92 -19.16 -10.04
N THR A 445 12.05 -20.37 -9.50
CA THR A 445 12.77 -20.65 -8.25
C THR A 445 14.12 -21.26 -8.58
N ARG A 446 15.21 -20.57 -8.28
CA ARG A 446 16.57 -21.08 -8.47
C ARG A 446 16.85 -22.32 -7.64
N ALA A 447 17.91 -23.04 -7.98
CA ALA A 447 18.35 -24.21 -7.21
C ALA A 447 18.69 -23.88 -5.73
N ASP A 448 19.07 -22.62 -5.44
CA ASP A 448 19.33 -22.13 -4.08
C ASP A 448 18.07 -21.71 -3.29
N GLY A 449 16.88 -21.86 -3.90
CA GLY A 449 15.58 -21.48 -3.32
C GLY A 449 15.18 -20.02 -3.56
N THR A 450 16.00 -19.21 -4.23
CA THR A 450 15.66 -17.82 -4.56
C THR A 450 14.52 -17.77 -5.55
N LEU A 451 13.40 -17.16 -5.16
CA LEU A 451 12.23 -16.97 -5.99
C LEU A 451 12.31 -15.66 -6.78
N LEU A 452 12.35 -15.76 -8.11
CA LEU A 452 12.19 -14.65 -9.04
C LEU A 452 10.74 -14.59 -9.47
N SER A 453 9.97 -13.65 -8.92
CA SER A 453 8.60 -13.37 -9.38
C SER A 453 8.63 -12.40 -10.55
N PHE A 454 7.82 -12.65 -11.57
CA PHE A 454 7.63 -11.80 -12.74
C PHE A 454 6.25 -11.15 -12.69
N SER A 455 6.23 -9.83 -12.90
CA SER A 455 5.00 -9.05 -13.02
C SER A 455 4.91 -8.48 -14.43
N LEU A 456 3.74 -8.64 -15.07
CA LEU A 456 3.48 -8.02 -16.36
C LEU A 456 3.70 -6.51 -16.24
N CYS A 457 4.37 -5.94 -17.23
CA CYS A 457 4.45 -4.50 -17.41
C CYS A 457 3.61 -4.11 -18.63
N THR A 458 3.33 -2.81 -18.78
CA THR A 458 2.95 -2.26 -20.09
C THR A 458 4.04 -2.66 -21.08
N SER A 459 3.69 -3.40 -22.12
CA SER A 459 4.69 -3.88 -23.06
C SER A 459 5.35 -2.71 -23.80
N TYR A 460 6.66 -2.78 -23.99
CA TYR A 460 7.40 -1.75 -24.70
C TYR A 460 8.55 -2.36 -25.50
N THR A 461 8.92 -1.70 -26.59
CA THR A 461 10.07 -2.09 -27.40
C THR A 461 11.36 -1.63 -26.72
N ALA A 462 12.35 -2.50 -26.67
CA ALA A 462 13.66 -2.19 -26.12
C ALA A 462 14.79 -2.74 -27.01
N THR A 463 15.98 -2.18 -26.85
CA THR A 463 17.22 -2.68 -27.44
C THR A 463 18.32 -2.77 -26.39
N ALA A 464 19.42 -3.47 -26.71
CA ALA A 464 20.58 -3.53 -25.82
C ALA A 464 21.30 -2.18 -25.76
N LYS A 465 21.83 -1.80 -24.60
CA LYS A 465 22.70 -0.61 -24.48
C LYS A 465 23.98 -0.75 -25.32
N GLU A 466 24.57 -1.94 -25.33
CA GLU A 466 25.71 -2.30 -26.19
C GLU A 466 25.50 -3.69 -26.79
N GLU A 467 25.51 -4.73 -25.95
CA GLU A 467 25.19 -6.12 -26.28
C GLU A 467 24.60 -6.81 -25.04
N ILE A 468 23.67 -7.75 -25.22
CA ILE A 468 23.03 -8.49 -24.14
C ILE A 468 22.75 -9.94 -24.54
N ASN A 469 22.95 -10.86 -23.60
CA ASN A 469 22.57 -12.27 -23.77
C ASN A 469 21.09 -12.47 -23.45
N LEU A 470 20.40 -13.15 -24.37
CA LEU A 470 19.06 -13.69 -24.18
C LEU A 470 19.17 -15.14 -23.75
N ARG A 471 18.47 -15.48 -22.67
CA ARG A 471 18.62 -16.75 -21.96
C ARG A 471 17.30 -17.50 -21.89
N THR A 472 17.37 -18.83 -21.75
CA THR A 472 16.18 -19.69 -21.67
C THR A 472 15.52 -19.67 -20.29
N TYR A 473 16.27 -19.30 -19.26
CA TYR A 473 15.79 -19.05 -17.89
C TYR A 473 16.59 -17.92 -17.22
N PRO A 474 16.09 -17.29 -16.13
CA PRO A 474 16.70 -16.08 -15.54
C PRO A 474 17.89 -16.36 -14.59
N GLU A 475 18.90 -17.06 -15.10
CA GLU A 475 20.18 -17.36 -14.43
C GLU A 475 21.39 -17.06 -15.33
N GLN A 476 22.55 -16.74 -14.74
CA GLN A 476 23.71 -16.21 -15.49
C GLN A 476 24.67 -17.28 -16.04
N ASP A 477 24.29 -18.55 -16.05
CA ASP A 477 25.15 -19.66 -16.48
C ASP A 477 25.50 -19.58 -17.97
N GLU A 478 26.73 -19.90 -18.35
CA GLU A 478 27.16 -19.81 -19.76
C GLU A 478 26.35 -20.75 -20.68
N ASP A 479 25.99 -21.93 -20.18
CA ASP A 479 25.22 -22.95 -20.91
C ASP A 479 23.73 -22.57 -21.13
N ASN A 480 23.26 -21.47 -20.52
CA ASN A 480 21.88 -20.97 -20.61
C ASN A 480 21.72 -19.85 -21.65
N VAL A 481 22.80 -19.41 -22.29
CA VAL A 481 22.72 -18.36 -23.33
C VAL A 481 22.16 -18.96 -24.62
N ALA A 482 20.95 -18.55 -25.00
CA ALA A 482 20.33 -18.97 -26.24
C ALA A 482 20.84 -18.17 -27.44
N THR A 483 20.96 -16.84 -27.27
CA THR A 483 21.49 -15.93 -28.29
C THR A 483 21.98 -14.63 -27.65
N SER A 484 22.62 -13.76 -28.43
CA SER A 484 22.94 -12.39 -28.03
C SER A 484 22.40 -11.40 -29.05
N ILE A 485 22.02 -10.22 -28.57
CA ILE A 485 21.58 -9.11 -29.42
C ILE A 485 22.41 -7.87 -29.14
N LYS A 486 22.60 -7.03 -30.15
CA LYS A 486 23.36 -5.77 -30.07
C LYS A 486 22.43 -4.57 -30.06
N ASN A 487 22.97 -3.42 -29.67
CA ASN A 487 22.28 -2.15 -29.78
C ASN A 487 21.76 -1.94 -31.22
N GLY A 488 20.48 -1.59 -31.33
CA GLY A 488 19.73 -1.44 -32.58
C GLY A 488 18.86 -2.65 -32.94
N THR A 489 19.04 -3.80 -32.28
CA THR A 489 18.13 -4.94 -32.42
C THR A 489 16.98 -4.81 -31.42
N ASN A 490 15.74 -4.85 -31.91
CA ASN A 490 14.55 -4.67 -31.09
C ASN A 490 14.03 -6.00 -30.52
N LEU A 491 13.56 -5.94 -29.28
CA LEU A 491 12.75 -6.96 -28.62
C LEU A 491 11.56 -6.28 -27.91
N VAL A 492 10.58 -7.04 -27.45
CA VAL A 492 9.47 -6.51 -26.66
C VAL A 492 9.59 -6.98 -25.22
N VAL A 493 9.70 -6.05 -24.28
CA VAL A 493 9.65 -6.37 -22.85
C VAL A 493 8.20 -6.51 -22.44
N VAL A 494 7.86 -7.62 -21.78
CA VAL A 494 6.46 -7.95 -21.41
C VAL A 494 6.26 -8.18 -19.93
N ALA A 495 7.31 -8.56 -19.20
CA ALA A 495 7.28 -8.64 -17.75
C ALA A 495 8.67 -8.36 -17.17
N THR A 496 8.72 -7.96 -15.91
CA THR A 496 9.98 -7.75 -15.19
C THR A 496 9.94 -8.41 -13.81
N SER A 497 11.12 -8.67 -13.25
CA SER A 497 11.32 -9.27 -11.94
C SER A 497 12.01 -8.30 -10.99
N THR A 498 11.71 -8.47 -9.70
CA THR A 498 12.35 -7.78 -8.58
C THR A 498 13.87 -7.97 -8.49
N TYR A 499 14.43 -8.98 -9.19
CA TYR A 499 15.87 -9.23 -9.27
C TYR A 499 16.53 -8.70 -10.55
N GLY A 500 15.88 -7.75 -11.23
CA GLY A 500 16.47 -7.08 -12.41
C GLY A 500 16.51 -7.95 -13.66
N TRP A 501 15.58 -8.90 -13.77
CA TRP A 501 15.35 -9.70 -14.98
C TRP A 501 14.11 -9.21 -15.73
N ALA A 502 14.11 -9.39 -17.04
CA ALA A 502 12.99 -9.13 -17.93
C ALA A 502 12.60 -10.41 -18.67
N GLN A 503 11.30 -10.68 -18.78
CA GLN A 503 10.73 -11.57 -19.80
C GLN A 503 10.53 -10.74 -21.06
N VAL A 504 11.10 -11.23 -22.16
CA VAL A 504 11.09 -10.54 -23.44
C VAL A 504 10.61 -11.46 -24.55
N ILE A 505 9.89 -10.90 -25.51
CA ILE A 505 9.54 -11.56 -26.76
C ILE A 505 10.53 -11.10 -27.83
N TYR A 506 11.26 -12.06 -28.39
CA TYR A 506 12.21 -11.81 -29.48
C TYR A 506 12.06 -12.91 -30.52
N ASN A 507 11.87 -12.53 -31.78
CA ASN A 507 11.60 -13.45 -32.91
C ASN A 507 10.47 -14.46 -32.63
N GLY A 508 9.44 -14.04 -31.87
CA GLY A 508 8.29 -14.87 -31.55
C GLY A 508 8.50 -15.90 -30.44
N GLU A 509 9.64 -15.85 -29.73
CA GLU A 509 9.94 -16.73 -28.59
C GLU A 509 10.14 -15.93 -27.31
N ILE A 510 9.98 -16.62 -26.17
CA ILE A 510 10.15 -16.06 -24.83
C ILE A 510 11.60 -16.23 -24.39
N TYR A 511 12.23 -15.15 -23.99
CA TYR A 511 13.57 -15.14 -23.41
C TYR A 511 13.63 -14.36 -22.11
N TYR A 512 14.76 -14.52 -21.42
CA TYR A 512 15.10 -13.82 -20.19
C TYR A 512 16.40 -13.03 -20.36
N CYS A 513 16.43 -11.80 -19.89
CA CYS A 513 17.64 -10.98 -19.91
C CYS A 513 17.66 -10.00 -18.73
N VAL A 514 18.82 -9.39 -18.47
CA VAL A 514 19.00 -8.47 -17.34
C VAL A 514 18.54 -7.06 -17.74
N THR A 515 17.55 -6.52 -17.03
CA THR A 515 16.86 -5.27 -17.39
C THR A 515 17.80 -4.06 -17.45
N SER A 516 18.87 -4.02 -16.64
CA SER A 516 19.82 -2.91 -16.61
C SER A 516 20.64 -2.73 -17.89
N TYR A 517 20.67 -3.75 -18.76
CA TYR A 517 21.35 -3.72 -20.06
C TYR A 517 20.42 -3.35 -21.22
N LEU A 518 19.14 -3.10 -20.94
CA LEU A 518 18.18 -2.64 -21.93
C LEU A 518 18.03 -1.11 -21.90
N THR A 519 17.64 -0.56 -23.04
CA THR A 519 17.11 0.80 -23.17
C THR A 519 15.80 0.74 -23.95
N ALA A 520 14.78 1.46 -23.50
CA ALA A 520 13.55 1.62 -24.25
C ALA A 520 13.83 2.36 -25.57
N VAL A 521 13.10 2.01 -26.63
CA VAL A 521 13.24 2.56 -27.98
C VAL A 521 12.03 3.41 -28.33
#